data_AF-A0A8J3I955-F1
#
_entry.id   AF-A0A8J3I955-F1
#
_cell.length_a   1.000
_cell.length_b   1.000
_cell.length_c   1.000
_cell.angle_alpha   90.00
_cell.angle_beta   90.00
_cell.angle_gamma   90.00
#
_symmetry.space_group_name_H-M   'P 1'
#
loop_
_entity.id
_entity.type
_entity.pdbx_description
1 polymer ?
#
loop_
_entity_poly.entity_id
_entity_poly.type
_entity_poly.pdbx_seq_one_letter_code
_entity_poly.pdbx_strand_id
1 'polypeptide(L)'
;MAAGTFPEAKKRRWKRSSFDQFEPYVFKGERNGIVLWCELLAQGAPFSERMLYRYLEVLEQIEVNIASLHRLQKFTANTAVWLFVQDPCKLDEIEQEALAAFRQVSPTLSCAYDLIQYFLLMVHRQEGAR
;
A
#
# COMPACT_ATOMS: atom_id res chain seq x y z
N MET A 1 10.13 -28.26 -43.89
CA MET A 1 9.43 -27.13 -43.24
C MET A 1 9.67 -27.25 -41.74
N ALA A 2 10.56 -26.43 -41.18
CA ALA A 2 10.88 -26.48 -39.76
C ALA A 2 9.90 -25.57 -39.00
N ALA A 3 9.09 -26.14 -38.11
CA ALA A 3 8.20 -25.39 -37.23
C ALA A 3 9.06 -24.60 -36.23
N GLY A 4 8.91 -23.27 -36.25
CA GLY A 4 9.56 -22.38 -35.30
C GLY A 4 8.97 -22.57 -33.91
N THR A 5 9.69 -23.24 -33.03
CA THR A 5 9.33 -23.40 -31.62
C THR A 5 9.52 -22.05 -30.92
N PHE A 6 8.41 -21.35 -30.67
CA PHE A 6 8.40 -20.11 -29.89
C PHE A 6 8.92 -20.39 -28.47
N PRO A 7 9.88 -19.61 -27.92
CA PRO A 7 10.39 -19.87 -26.58
C PRO A 7 9.33 -19.50 -25.54
N GLU A 8 8.61 -20.50 -25.07
CA GLU A 8 7.62 -20.35 -24.00
C GLU A 8 8.35 -19.95 -22.70
N ALA A 9 8.02 -18.76 -22.18
CA ALA A 9 8.61 -18.23 -20.96
C ALA A 9 8.21 -19.11 -19.77
N LYS A 10 9.06 -20.07 -19.40
CA LYS A 10 8.86 -20.93 -18.23
C LYS A 10 8.72 -20.07 -16.98
N LYS A 11 7.66 -20.32 -16.18
CA LYS A 11 7.46 -19.66 -14.89
C LYS A 11 8.73 -19.80 -14.05
N ARG A 12 9.31 -18.67 -13.65
CA ARG A 12 10.52 -18.62 -12.84
C ARG A 12 10.25 -19.35 -11.52
N ARG A 13 11.06 -20.37 -11.21
CA ARG A 13 10.97 -21.09 -9.92
C ARG A 13 11.19 -20.09 -8.79
N TRP A 14 10.29 -20.07 -7.81
CA TRP A 14 10.45 -19.27 -6.60
C TRP A 14 11.71 -19.74 -5.86
N LYS A 15 12.62 -18.79 -5.58
CA LYS A 15 13.82 -19.02 -4.78
C LYS A 15 13.65 -18.21 -3.49
N ARG A 16 14.06 -18.79 -2.36
CA ARG A 16 14.19 -18.06 -1.10
C ARG A 16 15.08 -16.84 -1.33
N SER A 17 14.62 -15.69 -0.85
CA SER A 17 15.41 -14.47 -0.90
C SER A 17 16.63 -14.64 0.01
N SER A 18 17.76 -14.03 -0.35
CA SER A 18 18.91 -13.95 0.57
C SER A 18 18.54 -13.21 1.87
N PHE A 19 17.42 -12.49 1.88
CA PHE A 19 16.86 -11.80 3.05
C PHE A 19 16.04 -12.70 3.96
N ASP A 20 15.49 -13.83 3.47
CA ASP A 20 14.63 -14.71 4.27
C ASP A 20 15.42 -15.31 5.46
N GLN A 21 16.75 -15.41 5.34
CA GLN A 21 17.63 -15.86 6.42
C GLN A 21 17.73 -14.87 7.58
N PHE A 22 17.52 -13.57 7.33
CA PHE A 22 17.69 -12.49 8.30
C PHE A 22 16.36 -11.92 8.80
N GLU A 23 15.24 -12.48 8.34
CA GLU A 23 13.89 -12.14 8.78
C GLU A 23 13.73 -12.04 10.32
N PRO A 24 14.21 -13.00 11.14
CA PRO A 24 14.03 -12.93 12.59
C PRO A 24 14.78 -11.79 13.27
N TYR A 25 15.78 -11.20 12.62
CA TYR A 25 16.54 -10.04 13.13
C TYR A 25 15.87 -8.73 12.74
N VAL A 26 15.35 -8.65 11.51
CA VAL A 26 14.62 -7.46 11.05
C VAL A 26 13.37 -7.21 11.90
N PHE A 27 12.65 -8.26 12.31
CA PHE A 27 11.46 -8.13 13.15
C PHE A 27 11.75 -7.88 14.64
N LYS A 28 12.97 -8.12 15.11
CA LYS A 28 13.36 -7.93 16.53
C LYS A 28 14.20 -6.68 16.77
N GLY A 29 14.87 -6.17 15.75
CA GLY A 29 15.70 -4.98 15.85
C GLY A 29 14.87 -3.72 16.05
N GLU A 30 15.41 -2.77 16.81
CA GLU A 30 14.86 -1.41 16.85
C GLU A 30 14.87 -0.85 15.42
N ARG A 31 13.82 -0.12 15.03
CA ARG A 31 13.58 0.43 13.67
C ARG A 31 14.66 1.38 13.14
N ASN A 32 15.79 1.51 13.83
CA ASN A 32 16.92 2.31 13.39
C ASN A 32 17.75 1.52 12.36
N GLY A 33 17.49 1.79 11.07
CA GLY A 33 18.10 1.06 9.95
C GLY A 33 19.64 1.04 9.95
N ILE A 34 20.30 2.04 10.54
CA ILE A 34 21.76 2.11 10.66
C ILE A 34 22.28 1.07 11.67
N VAL A 35 21.61 0.93 12.82
CA VAL A 35 21.99 -0.05 13.86
C VAL A 35 21.77 -1.47 13.32
N LEU A 36 20.64 -1.67 12.66
CA LEU A 36 20.30 -2.94 12.02
C LEU A 36 21.31 -3.33 10.94
N TRP A 37 21.77 -2.36 10.13
CA TRP A 37 22.80 -2.58 9.12
C TRP A 37 24.14 -3.01 9.74
N CYS A 38 24.57 -2.36 10.82
CA CYS A 38 25.79 -2.73 11.55
C CYS A 38 25.73 -4.15 12.12
N GLU A 39 24.59 -4.57 12.68
CA GLU A 39 24.38 -5.92 13.19
C GLU A 39 24.39 -6.98 12.09
N LEU A 40 23.75 -6.68 10.95
CA LEU A 40 23.71 -7.57 9.79
C LEU A 40 25.08 -7.70 9.12
N LEU A 41 25.87 -6.62 9.08
CA LEU A 41 27.27 -6.66 8.64
C LEU A 41 28.12 -7.54 9.55
N ALA A 42 27.95 -7.44 10.87
CA ALA A 42 28.66 -8.29 11.83
C ALA A 42 28.34 -9.79 11.67
N GLN A 43 27.17 -10.12 11.12
CA GLN A 43 26.74 -11.49 10.80
C GLN A 43 27.11 -11.95 9.38
N GLY A 44 27.82 -11.13 8.60
CA GLY A 44 28.25 -11.49 7.23
C GLY A 44 27.14 -11.39 6.18
N ALA A 45 26.28 -10.38 6.28
CA ALA A 45 25.20 -10.16 5.32
C ALA A 45 25.71 -10.13 3.86
N PRO A 46 25.10 -10.92 2.95
CA PRO A 46 25.50 -10.99 1.53
C PRO A 46 24.86 -9.90 0.65
N PHE A 47 24.12 -8.97 1.24
CA PHE A 47 23.36 -7.93 0.53
C PHE A 47 23.88 -6.53 0.87
N SER A 48 23.57 -5.56 0.00
CA SER A 48 23.98 -4.16 0.20
C SER A 48 23.04 -3.39 1.13
N GLU A 49 23.56 -2.33 1.73
CA GLU A 49 22.81 -1.37 2.55
C GLU A 49 21.55 -0.85 1.82
N ARG A 50 21.69 -0.51 0.52
CA ARG A 50 20.55 -0.07 -0.31
C ARG A 50 19.44 -1.10 -0.41
N MET A 51 19.79 -2.39 -0.45
CA MET A 51 18.79 -3.46 -0.50
C MET A 51 18.09 -3.62 0.84
N LEU A 52 18.79 -3.39 1.96
CA LEU A 52 18.18 -3.36 3.28
C LEU A 52 17.19 -2.21 3.42
N TYR A 53 17.59 -0.98 3.08
CA TYR A 53 16.68 0.17 3.15
C TYR A 53 15.45 -0.01 2.25
N ARG A 54 15.62 -0.53 1.03
CA ARG A 54 14.48 -0.84 0.16
C ARG A 54 13.57 -1.92 0.75
N TYR A 55 14.13 -2.90 1.45
CA TYR A 55 13.35 -3.93 2.11
C TYR A 55 12.57 -3.36 3.31
N LEU A 56 13.21 -2.53 4.13
CA LEU A 56 12.55 -1.83 5.24
C LEU A 56 11.43 -0.92 4.75
N GLU A 57 11.64 -0.17 3.66
CA GLU A 57 10.61 0.67 3.04
C GLU A 57 9.39 -0.15 2.60
N VAL A 58 9.62 -1.32 1.99
CA VAL A 58 8.53 -2.23 1.60
C VAL A 58 7.80 -2.77 2.83
N LEU A 59 8.52 -3.12 3.90
CA LEU A 59 7.90 -3.57 5.15
C LEU A 59 7.05 -2.49 5.81
N GLU A 60 7.54 -1.25 5.87
CA GLU A 60 6.78 -0.11 6.39
C GLU A 60 5.50 0.12 5.58
N GLN A 61 5.59 0.07 4.24
CA GLN A 61 4.41 0.17 3.38
C GLN A 61 3.41 -0.96 3.62
N ILE A 62 3.88 -2.19 3.83
CA ILE A 62 3.03 -3.34 4.16
C ILE A 62 2.38 -3.15 5.54
N GLU A 63 3.12 -2.73 6.57
CA GLU A 63 2.59 -2.46 7.90
C GLU A 63 1.49 -1.38 7.86
N VAL A 64 1.74 -0.27 7.16
CA VAL A 64 0.75 0.80 6.97
C VAL A 64 -0.48 0.27 6.25
N ASN A 65 -0.31 -0.54 5.20
CA ASN A 65 -1.42 -1.11 4.45
C ASN A 65 -2.25 -2.07 5.32
N ILE A 66 -1.60 -2.97 6.08
CA ILE A 66 -2.28 -3.89 7.01
C ILE A 66 -3.06 -3.11 8.08
N ALA A 67 -2.44 -2.09 8.68
CA ALA A 67 -3.10 -1.24 9.68
C ALA A 67 -4.33 -0.54 9.08
N SER A 68 -4.21 -0.02 7.87
CA SER A 68 -5.34 0.60 7.15
C SER A 68 -6.45 -0.42 6.86
N LEU A 69 -6.14 -1.61 6.34
CA LEU A 69 -7.10 -2.69 6.07
C LEU A 69 -7.86 -3.12 7.33
N HIS A 70 -7.19 -3.27 8.47
CA HIS A 70 -7.84 -3.60 9.74
C HIS A 70 -8.84 -2.54 10.20
N ARG A 71 -8.58 -1.25 9.92
CA ARG A 71 -9.54 -0.18 10.19
C ARG A 71 -10.74 -0.26 9.24
N LEU A 72 -10.49 -0.53 7.97
CA LEU A 72 -11.53 -0.64 6.94
C LEU A 72 -12.46 -1.84 7.15
N GLN A 73 -11.98 -2.93 7.77
CA GLN A 73 -12.83 -4.09 8.11
C GLN A 73 -14.03 -3.74 9.01
N LYS A 74 -13.98 -2.61 9.73
CA LYS A 74 -15.09 -2.15 10.57
C LYS A 74 -16.23 -1.52 9.76
N PHE A 75 -15.98 -1.17 8.50
CA PHE A 75 -16.95 -0.48 7.65
C PHE A 75 -17.59 -1.46 6.68
N THR A 76 -18.93 -1.38 6.57
CA THR A 76 -19.64 -2.09 5.50
C THR A 76 -19.48 -1.35 4.17
N ALA A 77 -19.72 -2.03 3.05
CA ALA A 77 -19.67 -1.41 1.73
C ALA A 77 -20.61 -0.19 1.62
N ASN A 78 -21.81 -0.26 2.22
CA ASN A 78 -22.75 0.87 2.21
C ASN A 78 -22.21 2.08 2.99
N THR A 79 -21.56 1.84 4.13
CA THR A 79 -20.93 2.91 4.92
C THR A 79 -19.77 3.54 4.16
N ALA A 80 -18.96 2.73 3.46
CA ALA A 80 -17.87 3.22 2.62
C ALA A 80 -18.38 4.11 1.47
N VAL A 81 -19.45 3.68 0.77
CA VAL A 81 -20.08 4.49 -0.29
C VAL A 81 -20.63 5.80 0.26
N TRP A 82 -21.28 5.76 1.42
CA TRP A 82 -21.80 6.96 2.08
C TRP A 82 -20.69 7.96 2.43
N LEU A 83 -19.57 7.48 2.99
CA LEU A 83 -18.39 8.31 3.28
C LEU A 83 -17.83 9.01 2.02
N PHE A 84 -17.90 8.36 0.86
CA PHE A 84 -17.39 8.93 -0.38
C PHE A 84 -18.29 10.03 -0.96
N VAL A 85 -19.57 10.02 -0.63
CA VAL A 85 -20.58 10.99 -1.09
C VAL A 85 -20.69 12.18 -0.12
N GLN A 86 -20.27 12.01 1.13
CA GLN A 86 -20.33 13.07 2.13
C GLN A 86 -19.35 14.21 1.83
N ASP A 87 -19.73 15.44 2.19
CA ASP A 87 -18.83 16.59 2.23
C ASP A 87 -17.74 16.37 3.30
N PRO A 88 -16.44 16.40 2.94
CA PRO A 88 -15.35 16.17 3.87
C PRO A 88 -15.32 17.15 5.05
N CYS A 89 -15.85 18.37 4.89
CA CYS A 89 -15.93 19.35 5.96
C CYS A 89 -16.96 19.00 7.05
N LYS A 90 -17.82 18.00 6.81
CA LYS A 90 -18.87 17.54 7.74
C LYS A 90 -18.58 16.16 8.34
N LEU A 91 -17.44 15.56 8.01
CA LEU A 91 -17.01 14.28 8.55
C LEU A 91 -16.30 14.48 9.89
N ASP A 92 -16.61 13.61 10.85
CA ASP A 92 -15.91 13.58 12.14
C ASP A 92 -14.49 13.02 11.96
N GLU A 93 -13.60 13.23 12.94
CA GLU A 93 -12.18 12.84 12.86
C GLU A 93 -11.99 11.34 12.51
N ILE A 94 -12.81 10.47 13.11
CA ILE A 94 -12.76 9.02 12.85
C ILE A 94 -13.14 8.69 11.39
N GLU A 95 -14.11 9.43 10.85
CA GLU A 95 -14.59 9.23 9.49
C GLU A 95 -13.59 9.77 8.45
N GLN A 96 -12.94 10.90 8.77
CA GLN A 96 -11.85 11.44 7.96
C GLN A 96 -10.64 10.50 7.93
N GLU A 97 -10.27 9.91 9.07
CA GLU A 97 -9.22 8.89 9.13
C GLU A 97 -9.59 7.62 8.34
N ALA A 98 -10.85 7.18 8.41
CA ALA A 98 -11.33 6.05 7.62
C ALA A 98 -11.27 6.35 6.12
N LEU A 99 -11.66 7.57 5.71
CA LEU A 99 -11.56 8.03 4.33
C LEU A 99 -10.11 8.06 3.85
N ALA A 100 -9.20 8.58 4.67
CA ALA A 100 -7.77 8.56 4.37
C ALA A 100 -7.24 7.13 4.21
N ALA A 101 -7.67 6.20 5.07
CA ALA A 101 -7.31 4.79 4.96
C ALA A 101 -7.82 4.16 3.65
N PHE A 102 -9.05 4.44 3.22
CA PHE A 102 -9.57 3.97 1.93
C PHE A 102 -8.72 4.47 0.75
N ARG A 103 -8.28 5.72 0.79
CA ARG A 103 -7.43 6.31 -0.26
C ARG A 103 -6.01 5.73 -0.26
N GLN A 104 -5.46 5.38 0.90
CA GLN A 104 -4.13 4.78 1.03
C GLN A 104 -4.09 3.32 0.53
N VAL A 105 -5.15 2.54 0.74
CA VAL A 105 -5.17 1.11 0.36
C VAL A 105 -5.23 0.92 -1.15
N SER A 106 -5.96 1.77 -1.87
CA SER A 106 -6.16 1.60 -3.31
C SER A 106 -6.15 2.93 -4.06
N PRO A 107 -5.27 3.10 -5.07
CA PRO A 107 -5.27 4.29 -5.91
C PRO A 107 -6.59 4.44 -6.68
N THR A 108 -7.25 3.33 -7.01
CA THR A 108 -8.57 3.33 -7.67
C THR A 108 -9.63 3.96 -6.77
N LEU A 109 -9.59 3.69 -5.46
CA LEU A 109 -10.52 4.30 -4.50
C LEU A 109 -10.26 5.79 -4.33
N SER A 110 -9.00 6.23 -4.32
CA SER A 110 -8.71 7.66 -4.33
C SER A 110 -9.29 8.34 -5.57
N CYS A 111 -9.07 7.78 -6.75
CA CYS A 111 -9.60 8.33 -8.00
C CYS A 111 -11.14 8.35 -7.99
N ALA A 112 -11.79 7.28 -7.53
CA ALA A 112 -13.25 7.22 -7.41
C ALA A 112 -13.79 8.30 -6.45
N TYR A 113 -13.14 8.51 -5.31
CA TYR A 113 -13.49 9.59 -4.38
C TYR A 113 -13.40 10.96 -5.04
N ASP A 114 -12.28 11.26 -5.68
CA ASP A 114 -12.05 12.56 -6.32
C ASP A 114 -13.10 12.83 -7.43
N LEU A 115 -13.46 11.81 -8.22
CA LEU A 115 -14.51 11.89 -9.25
C LEU A 115 -15.90 12.14 -8.65
N ILE A 116 -16.26 11.42 -7.58
CA ILE A 116 -17.56 11.59 -6.91
C ILE A 116 -17.68 13.00 -6.34
N GLN A 117 -16.64 13.49 -5.65
CA GLN A 117 -16.64 14.83 -5.07
C GLN A 117 -16.69 15.92 -6.14
N TYR A 118 -15.93 15.76 -7.22
CA TYR A 118 -15.99 16.69 -8.35
C TYR A 118 -17.39 16.72 -8.99
N PHE A 119 -17.99 15.55 -9.19
CA PHE A 119 -19.35 15.45 -9.72
C PHE A 119 -20.39 16.12 -8.79
N LEU A 120 -20.31 15.87 -7.48
CA LEU A 120 -21.21 16.49 -6.50
C LEU A 120 -21.05 18.01 -6.47
N LEU A 121 -19.82 18.51 -6.53
CA LEU A 121 -19.54 19.94 -6.61
C LEU A 121 -20.17 20.56 -7.88
N MET A 122 -20.02 19.90 -9.02
CA MET A 122 -20.59 20.34 -10.31
C MET A 122 -22.13 20.37 -10.26
N VAL A 123 -22.76 19.35 -9.67
CA VAL A 123 -24.23 19.29 -9.48
C VAL A 123 -24.69 20.40 -8.54
N HIS A 124 -24.00 20.61 -7.41
CA HIS A 124 -24.33 21.68 -6.47
C HIS A 124 -24.20 23.08 -7.09
N ARG A 125 -23.28 23.27 -8.04
CA ARG A 125 -23.11 24.54 -8.76
C ARG A 125 -24.05 24.73 -9.95
N GLN A 126 -24.91 23.75 -10.25
CA GLN A 126 -25.81 23.76 -11.41
C GLN A 126 -25.10 24.02 -12.76
N GLU A 127 -23.86 23.54 -12.92
CA GLU A 127 -23.05 23.80 -14.13
C GLU A 127 -23.57 23.08 -15.40
N GLY A 128 -24.68 22.33 -15.30
CA GLY A 128 -25.38 21.70 -16.42
C GLY A 128 -26.72 22.34 -16.81
N ALA A 129 -27.12 23.44 -16.16
CA ALA A 129 -28.36 24.15 -16.48
C ALA A 129 -28.10 25.27 -17.51
N ARG A 130 -27.88 24.89 -18.77
CA ARG A 130 -28.06 25.76 -19.93
C ARG A 130 -28.67 25.00 -21.09
#